data_AF-A0A558GFW2-F1
#
_entry.id   AF-A0A558GFW2-F1
#
_cell.length_a   1.000
_cell.length_b   1.000
_cell.length_c   1.000
_cell.angle_alpha   90.00
_cell.angle_beta   90.00
_cell.angle_gamma   90.00
#
_symmetry.space_group_name_H-M   'P 1'
#
loop_
_entity.id
_entity.type
_entity.pdbx_description
1 polymer ?
#
loop_
_entity_poly.entity_id
_entity_poly.type
_entity_poly.pdbx_seq_one_letter_code
_entity_poly.pdbx_strand_id
1 'polypeptide(L)'
;LPKVKAIQDTHCLLDIESLIAIDQPMSALTTLTDETLDFIDTLLADFFTPSKPNQAFPTRSQIRRKVRVICKTLDDSIAYQDTRPKDTYRFSSNGTSAWLELQVGEDTGIKLDAFIHQTAAKEDITVAEAVIKLLSGEIKPPATVVLHTYQACDIEDAPTFIEGFGWRA
;
A
#
# COMPACT_ATOMS: atom_id res chain seq x y z
N LEU A 1 -11.56 -9.37 29.58
CA LEU A 1 -12.69 -8.61 29.01
C LEU A 1 -14.01 -8.99 29.71
N PRO A 2 -14.20 -8.56 30.99
CA PRO A 2 -15.43 -8.85 31.74
C PRO A 2 -16.71 -8.20 31.18
N LYS A 3 -16.65 -6.99 30.61
CA LYS A 3 -17.81 -6.25 30.08
C LYS A 3 -18.31 -6.86 28.77
N VAL A 4 -17.40 -7.20 27.85
CA VAL A 4 -17.76 -7.91 26.61
C VAL A 4 -18.34 -9.31 26.92
N LYS A 5 -17.82 -10.00 27.95
CA LYS A 5 -18.36 -11.29 28.40
C LYS A 5 -19.81 -11.16 28.92
N ALA A 6 -20.10 -10.12 29.71
CA ALA A 6 -21.45 -9.89 30.23
C ALA A 6 -22.48 -9.62 29.11
N ILE A 7 -22.08 -8.91 28.05
CA ILE A 7 -22.93 -8.68 26.86
C ILE A 7 -23.18 -9.99 26.12
N GLN A 8 -22.15 -10.84 25.98
CA GLN A 8 -22.29 -12.14 25.34
C GLN A 8 -23.20 -13.09 26.14
N ASP A 9 -23.07 -13.13 27.45
CA ASP A 9 -23.89 -13.97 28.33
C ASP A 9 -25.37 -13.53 28.33
N THR A 10 -25.64 -12.25 28.06
CA THR A 10 -27.00 -11.68 28.06
C THR A 10 -27.67 -11.74 26.69
N HIS A 11 -26.94 -11.50 25.61
CA HIS A 11 -27.51 -11.30 24.27
C HIS A 11 -27.04 -12.29 23.21
N CYS A 12 -26.03 -13.12 23.49
CA CYS A 12 -25.50 -14.16 22.60
C CYS A 12 -25.23 -13.67 21.15
N LEU A 13 -24.67 -12.48 20.98
CA LEU A 13 -24.55 -11.81 19.67
C LEU A 13 -23.26 -12.17 18.91
N LEU A 14 -22.21 -12.62 19.61
CA LEU A 14 -20.92 -12.95 19.00
C LEU A 14 -20.87 -14.43 18.61
N ASP A 15 -20.58 -14.68 17.33
CA ASP A 15 -20.21 -16.01 16.84
C ASP A 15 -18.71 -16.29 17.04
N ILE A 16 -18.31 -17.57 16.93
CA ILE A 16 -16.91 -18.00 17.08
C ILE A 16 -15.99 -17.23 16.12
N GLU A 17 -16.46 -16.93 14.91
CA GLU A 17 -15.68 -16.15 13.94
C GLU A 17 -15.48 -14.69 14.36
N SER A 18 -16.47 -14.05 14.99
CA SER A 18 -16.32 -12.70 15.56
C SER A 18 -15.35 -12.70 16.74
N LEU A 19 -15.32 -13.76 17.54
CA LEU A 19 -14.31 -13.93 18.60
C LEU A 19 -12.89 -14.04 18.02
N ILE A 20 -12.70 -14.83 16.97
CA ILE A 20 -11.41 -14.94 16.25
C ILE A 20 -11.02 -13.58 15.64
N ALA A 21 -11.98 -12.82 15.12
CA ALA A 21 -11.74 -11.49 14.55
C ALA A 21 -11.30 -10.45 15.60
N ILE A 22 -11.62 -10.67 16.88
CA ILE A 22 -11.14 -9.87 18.02
C ILE A 22 -9.77 -10.38 18.50
N ASP A 23 -9.58 -11.69 18.59
CA ASP A 23 -8.36 -12.30 19.12
C ASP A 23 -7.12 -12.07 18.23
N GLN A 24 -7.27 -12.16 16.91
CA GLN A 24 -6.18 -11.91 15.97
C GLN A 24 -5.49 -10.54 16.12
N PRO A 25 -6.22 -9.40 16.15
CA PRO A 25 -5.60 -8.09 16.38
C PRO A 25 -5.18 -7.85 17.84
N MET A 26 -5.77 -8.55 18.82
CA MET A 26 -5.39 -8.44 20.23
C MET A 26 -4.09 -9.17 20.55
N SER A 27 -3.86 -10.34 19.96
CA SER A 27 -2.62 -11.12 20.12
C SER A 27 -1.37 -10.42 19.56
N ALA A 28 -1.55 -9.41 18.70
CA ALA A 28 -0.46 -8.59 18.16
C ALA A 28 0.02 -7.50 19.14
N LEU A 29 -0.71 -7.22 20.22
CA LEU A 29 -0.31 -6.25 21.23
C LEU A 29 0.76 -6.87 22.14
N THR A 30 1.97 -6.29 22.14
CA THR A 30 3.09 -6.82 22.94
C THR A 30 3.11 -6.31 24.38
N THR A 31 2.39 -5.21 24.66
CA THR A 31 2.25 -4.62 26.00
C THR A 31 0.77 -4.55 26.41
N LEU A 32 0.24 -5.66 26.93
CA LEU A 32 -1.06 -5.69 27.59
C LEU A 32 -0.90 -5.29 29.06
N THR A 33 -1.30 -4.06 29.40
CA THR A 33 -1.53 -3.68 30.80
C THR A 33 -3.01 -3.86 31.15
N ASP A 34 -3.32 -4.13 32.42
CA ASP A 34 -4.72 -4.28 32.87
C ASP A 34 -5.58 -3.04 32.57
N GLU A 35 -4.99 -1.85 32.59
CA GLU A 35 -5.65 -0.59 32.23
C GLU A 35 -5.98 -0.53 30.73
N THR A 36 -5.04 -0.94 29.86
CA THR A 36 -5.32 -1.03 28.41
C THR A 36 -6.38 -2.08 28.09
N LEU A 37 -6.41 -3.17 28.84
CA LEU A 37 -7.42 -4.22 28.68
C LEU A 37 -8.82 -3.73 29.09
N ASP A 38 -8.96 -3.00 30.21
CA ASP A 38 -10.24 -2.43 30.62
C ASP A 38 -10.73 -1.34 29.65
N PHE A 39 -9.81 -0.55 29.10
CA PHE A 39 -10.14 0.44 28.07
C PHE A 39 -10.65 -0.22 26.79
N ILE A 40 -9.97 -1.27 26.31
CA ILE A 40 -10.42 -2.05 25.14
C ILE A 40 -11.77 -2.71 25.42
N ASP A 41 -11.96 -3.28 26.62
CA ASP A 41 -13.22 -3.92 27.04
C ASP A 41 -14.39 -2.94 27.01
N THR A 42 -14.17 -1.71 27.49
CA THR A 42 -15.18 -0.64 27.51
C THR A 42 -15.54 -0.21 26.08
N LEU A 43 -14.54 0.02 25.22
CA LEU A 43 -14.79 0.45 23.85
C LEU A 43 -15.49 -0.63 23.00
N LEU A 44 -15.15 -1.90 23.23
CA LEU A 44 -15.84 -3.01 22.56
C LEU A 44 -17.27 -3.17 23.08
N ALA A 45 -17.49 -3.05 24.38
CA ALA A 45 -18.82 -3.09 24.97
C ALA A 45 -19.74 -1.98 24.42
N ASP A 46 -19.24 -0.74 24.32
CA ASP A 46 -19.97 0.38 23.71
C ASP A 46 -20.28 0.12 22.23
N PHE A 47 -19.35 -0.49 21.50
CA PHE A 47 -19.54 -0.77 20.07
C PHE A 47 -20.57 -1.87 19.82
N PHE A 48 -20.66 -2.86 20.70
CA PHE A 48 -21.66 -3.93 20.62
C PHE A 48 -23.02 -3.53 21.18
N THR A 49 -23.09 -2.44 21.95
CA THR A 49 -24.34 -1.90 22.48
C THR A 49 -25.05 -1.06 21.41
N PRO A 50 -26.29 -1.40 21.00
CA PRO A 50 -27.03 -0.60 20.04
C PRO A 50 -27.31 0.80 20.59
N SER A 51 -26.87 1.83 19.88
CA SER A 51 -27.14 3.23 20.23
C SER A 51 -28.50 3.73 19.71
N LYS A 52 -29.06 3.03 18.71
CA LYS A 52 -30.31 3.41 18.03
C LYS A 52 -31.24 2.20 17.85
N PRO A 53 -32.57 2.40 17.87
CA PRO A 53 -33.52 1.34 17.56
C PRO A 53 -33.32 0.85 16.12
N ASN A 54 -33.40 -0.46 15.91
CA ASN A 54 -33.15 -1.16 14.63
C ASN A 54 -31.72 -1.00 14.06
N GLN A 55 -30.73 -0.66 14.89
CA GLN A 55 -29.34 -0.66 14.46
C GLN A 55 -28.90 -2.10 14.13
N ALA A 56 -28.48 -2.33 12.88
CA ALA A 56 -27.93 -3.61 12.46
C ALA A 56 -26.64 -3.92 13.23
N PHE A 57 -26.48 -5.19 13.62
CA PHE A 57 -25.29 -5.63 14.32
C PHE A 57 -24.05 -5.48 13.42
N PRO A 58 -22.89 -5.05 13.97
CA PRO A 58 -21.67 -4.90 13.20
C PRO A 58 -21.28 -6.18 12.47
N THR A 59 -20.89 -6.05 11.21
CA THR A 59 -20.34 -7.17 10.44
C THR A 59 -18.94 -7.52 10.92
N ARG A 60 -18.50 -8.76 10.68
CA ARG A 60 -17.16 -9.26 11.04
C ARG A 60 -16.02 -8.34 10.58
N SER A 61 -16.12 -7.81 9.36
CA SER A 61 -15.14 -6.87 8.80
C SER A 61 -15.10 -5.55 9.59
N GLN A 62 -16.27 -5.05 10.01
CA GLN A 62 -16.38 -3.84 10.83
C GLN A 62 -15.81 -4.06 12.24
N ILE A 63 -16.06 -5.22 12.86
CA ILE A 63 -15.49 -5.60 14.16
C ILE A 63 -13.95 -5.63 14.06
N ARG A 64 -13.41 -6.39 13.11
CA ARG A 64 -11.96 -6.51 12.89
C ARG A 64 -11.30 -5.16 12.63
N ARG A 65 -11.93 -4.31 11.82
CA ARG A 65 -11.45 -2.95 11.53
C ARG A 65 -11.46 -2.08 12.79
N LYS A 66 -12.53 -2.12 13.59
CA LYS A 66 -12.67 -1.32 14.81
C LYS A 66 -11.64 -1.74 15.86
N VAL A 67 -11.48 -3.04 16.11
CA VAL A 67 -10.46 -3.57 17.04
C VAL A 67 -9.06 -3.15 16.58
N ARG A 68 -8.74 -3.30 15.28
CA ARG A 68 -7.44 -2.87 14.74
C ARG A 68 -7.16 -1.38 14.91
N VAL A 69 -8.19 -0.53 14.78
CA VAL A 69 -8.05 0.91 15.05
C VAL A 69 -7.77 1.16 16.53
N ILE A 70 -8.46 0.47 17.44
CA ILE A 70 -8.23 0.59 18.89
C ILE A 70 -6.81 0.12 19.25
N CYS A 71 -6.38 -1.03 18.73
CA CYS A 71 -5.01 -1.52 18.92
C CYS A 71 -3.98 -0.51 18.38
N LYS A 72 -4.23 0.06 17.20
CA LYS A 72 -3.35 1.08 16.60
C LYS A 72 -3.25 2.36 17.45
N THR A 73 -4.35 2.78 18.09
CA THR A 73 -4.32 3.97 18.95
C THR A 73 -3.57 3.75 20.26
N LEU A 74 -3.43 2.50 20.70
CA LEU A 74 -2.78 2.14 21.97
C LEU A 74 -1.32 1.74 21.80
N ASP A 75 -0.97 1.13 20.67
CA ASP A 75 0.38 0.66 20.39
C ASP A 75 0.82 1.16 18.99
N ASP A 76 1.46 2.33 19.00
CA ASP A 76 2.05 2.94 17.80
C ASP A 76 3.25 2.12 17.26
N SER A 77 3.77 1.15 18.03
CA SER A 77 4.80 0.21 17.56
C SER A 77 4.25 -0.83 16.58
N ILE A 78 2.93 -1.06 16.58
CA ILE A 78 2.24 -1.92 15.60
C ILE A 78 2.19 -1.27 14.21
N ALA A 79 2.60 0.00 14.08
CA ALA A 79 2.71 0.72 12.82
C ALA A 79 3.82 0.23 11.87
N TYR A 80 4.28 -1.02 11.97
CA TYR A 80 5.12 -1.63 10.94
C TYR A 80 4.29 -2.10 9.73
N GLN A 81 3.52 -1.18 9.13
CA GLN A 81 3.26 -1.28 7.70
C GLN A 81 4.32 -0.45 7.01
N ASP A 82 5.17 -1.10 6.23
CA ASP A 82 6.11 -0.43 5.33
C ASP A 82 5.32 0.48 4.38
N THR A 83 5.23 1.77 4.72
CA THR A 83 4.51 2.81 3.98
C THR A 83 5.33 3.33 2.80
N ARG A 84 6.50 2.75 2.53
CA ARG A 84 7.30 3.13 1.36
C ARG A 84 6.47 2.82 0.11
N PRO A 85 6.36 3.76 -0.85
CA PRO A 85 5.74 3.47 -2.13
C PRO A 85 6.47 2.28 -2.75
N LYS A 86 5.74 1.18 -2.95
CA LYS A 86 6.28 -0.05 -3.53
C LYS A 86 6.09 -0.01 -5.02
N ASP A 87 7.12 -0.40 -5.75
CA ASP A 87 7.02 -0.62 -7.18
C ASP A 87 5.91 -1.65 -7.43
N THR A 88 4.95 -1.28 -8.28
CA THR A 88 3.76 -2.10 -8.54
C THR A 88 3.73 -2.47 -10.00
N TYR A 89 3.62 -3.77 -10.26
CA TYR A 89 3.44 -4.31 -11.60
C TYR A 89 2.01 -4.85 -11.73
N ARG A 90 1.28 -4.35 -12.73
CA ARG A 90 -0.07 -4.80 -13.05
C ARG A 90 -0.08 -5.34 -14.48
N PHE A 91 -0.54 -6.58 -14.59
CA PHE A 91 -0.89 -7.20 -15.86
C PHE A 91 -2.40 -7.32 -15.94
N SER A 92 -2.99 -6.86 -17.05
CA SER A 92 -4.40 -7.09 -17.36
C SER A 92 -4.56 -7.50 -18.81
N SER A 93 -5.52 -8.38 -19.08
CA SER A 93 -5.81 -8.87 -20.43
C SER A 93 -7.31 -9.04 -20.60
N ASN A 94 -7.81 -8.71 -21.79
CA ASN A 94 -9.21 -8.93 -22.17
C ASN A 94 -9.37 -10.05 -23.23
N GLY A 95 -8.32 -10.84 -23.47
CA GLY A 95 -8.30 -11.91 -24.49
C GLY A 95 -7.99 -11.45 -25.92
N THR A 96 -8.06 -10.15 -26.21
CA THR A 96 -7.66 -9.56 -27.51
C THR A 96 -6.44 -8.65 -27.37
N SER A 97 -6.30 -7.98 -26.23
CA SER A 97 -5.21 -7.08 -25.91
C SER A 97 -4.77 -7.28 -24.46
N ALA A 98 -3.50 -7.02 -24.20
CA ALA A 98 -2.92 -7.05 -22.88
C ALA A 98 -2.28 -5.69 -22.56
N TRP A 99 -2.38 -5.29 -21.29
CA TRP A 99 -1.76 -4.10 -20.75
C TRP A 99 -0.78 -4.48 -19.66
N LEU A 100 0.37 -3.83 -19.72
CA LEU A 100 1.49 -3.97 -18.81
C LEU A 100 1.73 -2.60 -18.20
N GLU A 101 1.41 -2.45 -16.92
CA GLU A 101 1.61 -1.21 -16.18
C GLU A 101 2.67 -1.43 -15.11
N LEU A 102 3.74 -0.65 -15.17
CA LEU A 102 4.80 -0.63 -14.18
C LEU A 102 4.81 0.74 -13.50
N GLN A 103 4.49 0.76 -12.22
CA GLN A 103 4.64 1.92 -11.37
C GLN A 103 5.97 1.79 -10.62
N VAL A 104 6.88 2.71 -10.87
CA VAL A 104 8.20 2.81 -10.21
C VAL A 104 8.44 4.24 -9.74
N GLY A 105 9.43 4.43 -8.87
CA GLY A 105 9.93 5.76 -8.53
C GLY A 105 10.34 6.57 -9.78
N GLU A 106 10.19 7.88 -9.71
CA GLU A 106 10.35 8.79 -10.85
C GLU A 106 11.73 8.67 -11.53
N ASP A 107 12.82 8.65 -10.76
CA ASP A 107 14.18 8.50 -11.30
C ASP A 107 14.37 7.20 -12.10
N THR A 108 13.76 6.11 -11.63
CA THR A 108 13.81 4.80 -12.30
C THR A 108 12.96 4.83 -13.56
N GLY A 109 11.77 5.44 -13.51
CA GLY A 109 10.88 5.60 -14.66
C GLY A 109 11.53 6.40 -15.79
N ILE A 110 12.17 7.53 -15.46
CA ILE A 110 12.87 8.39 -16.43
C ILE A 110 14.01 7.62 -17.12
N LYS A 111 14.81 6.87 -16.33
CA LYS A 111 15.90 6.05 -16.88
C LYS A 111 15.38 4.96 -17.83
N LEU A 112 14.27 4.30 -17.46
CA LEU A 112 13.66 3.26 -18.28
C LEU A 112 13.10 3.83 -19.60
N ASP A 113 12.43 4.98 -19.55
CA ASP A 113 11.87 5.62 -20.74
C ASP A 113 12.97 6.09 -21.71
N ALA A 114 13.99 6.78 -21.20
CA ALA A 114 15.15 7.19 -22.00
C ALA A 114 15.85 5.98 -22.64
N PHE A 115 15.95 4.87 -21.89
CA PHE A 115 16.54 3.62 -22.37
C PHE A 115 15.74 2.98 -23.51
N ILE A 116 14.41 2.93 -23.39
CA ILE A 116 13.53 2.41 -24.42
C ILE A 116 13.62 3.26 -25.69
N HIS A 117 13.58 4.59 -25.55
CA HIS A 117 13.69 5.50 -26.68
C HIS A 117 15.05 5.41 -27.39
N GLN A 118 16.15 5.31 -26.63
CA GLN A 118 17.48 5.13 -27.21
C GLN A 118 17.60 3.80 -27.97
N THR A 119 17.00 2.74 -27.44
CA THR A 119 16.98 1.43 -28.10
C THR A 119 16.14 1.47 -29.38
N ALA A 120 14.97 2.11 -29.34
CA ALA A 120 14.10 2.29 -30.50
C ALA A 120 14.82 3.07 -31.62
N ALA A 121 15.51 4.17 -31.28
CA ALA A 121 16.25 4.97 -32.24
C ALA A 121 17.46 4.24 -32.84
N LYS A 122 18.14 3.40 -32.04
CA LYS A 122 19.31 2.65 -32.49
C LYS A 122 18.96 1.53 -33.47
N GLU A 123 17.84 0.85 -33.23
CA GLU A 123 17.39 -0.31 -34.01
C GLU A 123 16.39 0.07 -35.12
N ASP A 124 16.04 1.36 -35.26
CA ASP A 124 15.05 1.90 -36.20
C ASP A 124 13.68 1.19 -36.11
N ILE A 125 13.20 1.03 -34.88
CA ILE A 125 11.93 0.36 -34.57
C ILE A 125 11.00 1.26 -33.77
N THR A 126 9.73 0.90 -33.70
CA THR A 126 8.77 1.62 -32.85
C THR A 126 9.11 1.44 -31.37
N VAL A 127 8.72 2.41 -30.54
CA VAL A 127 8.89 2.34 -29.07
C VAL A 127 8.24 1.07 -28.50
N ALA A 128 7.05 0.71 -29.00
CA ALA A 128 6.35 -0.50 -28.58
C ALA A 128 7.13 -1.78 -28.94
N GLU A 129 7.70 -1.86 -30.14
CA GLU A 129 8.55 -2.98 -30.54
C GLU A 129 9.85 -3.04 -29.74
N ALA A 130 10.44 -1.89 -29.40
CA ALA A 130 11.60 -1.83 -28.53
C ALA A 130 11.29 -2.40 -27.14
N VAL A 131 10.15 -2.04 -26.54
CA VAL A 131 9.70 -2.63 -25.25
C VAL A 131 9.52 -4.13 -25.37
N ILE A 132 8.85 -4.62 -26.41
CA ILE A 132 8.62 -6.05 -26.63
C ILE A 132 9.95 -6.80 -26.74
N LYS A 133 10.88 -6.31 -27.57
CA LYS A 133 12.18 -6.95 -27.81
C LYS A 133 13.13 -6.88 -26.62
N LEU A 134 13.04 -5.82 -25.81
CA LEU A 134 13.79 -5.69 -24.56
C LEU A 134 13.26 -6.66 -23.49
N LEU A 135 11.94 -6.83 -23.37
CA LEU A 135 11.32 -7.74 -22.40
C LEU A 135 11.39 -9.21 -22.84
N SER A 136 11.38 -9.50 -24.15
CA SER A 136 11.53 -10.85 -24.69
C SER A 136 12.98 -11.35 -24.71
N GLY A 137 13.95 -10.46 -24.48
CA GLY A 137 15.38 -10.78 -24.49
C GLY A 137 16.00 -10.91 -25.88
N GLU A 138 15.27 -10.53 -26.94
CA GLU A 138 15.78 -10.53 -28.32
C GLU A 138 16.85 -9.45 -28.54
N ILE A 139 16.77 -8.34 -27.80
CA ILE A 139 17.78 -7.28 -27.81
C ILE A 139 18.52 -7.30 -26.47
N LYS A 140 19.86 -7.40 -26.51
CA LYS A 140 20.67 -7.18 -25.31
C LYS A 140 20.61 -5.70 -24.93
N PRO A 141 20.21 -5.37 -23.69
CA PRO A 141 20.07 -3.98 -23.28
C PRO A 141 21.42 -3.25 -23.39
N PRO A 142 21.50 -2.07 -24.02
CA PRO A 142 22.72 -1.25 -23.95
C PRO A 142 23.06 -0.96 -22.47
N ALA A 143 24.26 -1.33 -22.04
CA ALA A 143 24.69 -1.26 -20.64
C ALA A 143 24.81 0.16 -20.07
N THR A 144 24.49 1.21 -20.83
CA THR A 144 24.71 2.60 -20.43
C THR A 144 23.69 3.52 -21.11
N VAL A 145 22.83 4.15 -20.31
CA VAL A 145 21.99 5.27 -20.72
C VAL A 145 22.75 6.55 -20.38
N VAL A 146 22.89 7.45 -21.36
CA VAL A 146 23.42 8.80 -21.13
C VAL A 146 22.23 9.75 -21.03
N LEU A 147 21.93 10.20 -19.82
CA LEU A 147 20.95 11.26 -19.58
C LEU A 147 21.66 12.61 -19.65
N HIS A 148 21.24 13.47 -20.57
CA HIS A 148 21.69 14.85 -20.63
C HIS A 148 20.90 15.66 -19.59
N THR A 149 21.59 16.02 -18.51
CA THR A 149 21.05 16.84 -17.43
C THR A 149 21.74 18.21 -17.45
N TYR A 150 20.96 19.27 -17.30
CA TYR A 150 21.44 20.65 -17.28
C TYR A 150 21.14 21.25 -15.91
N GLN A 151 22.18 21.54 -15.13
CA GLN A 151 22.08 22.21 -13.83
C GLN A 151 22.87 23.51 -13.89
N ALA A 152 22.32 24.58 -13.33
CA ALA A 152 23.01 25.86 -13.23
C ALA A 152 24.05 25.79 -12.10
N CYS A 153 25.34 26.00 -12.43
CA CYS A 153 26.45 25.86 -11.47
C CYS A 153 26.66 27.10 -10.59
N ASP A 154 25.89 28.16 -10.80
CA ASP A 154 26.01 29.48 -10.19
C ASP A 154 25.07 29.68 -8.98
N ILE A 155 24.13 28.76 -8.75
CA ILE A 155 23.13 28.84 -7.68
C ILE A 155 23.20 27.53 -6.86
N GLU A 156 23.36 27.63 -5.53
CA GLU A 156 23.18 26.49 -4.63
C GLU A 156 21.71 26.04 -4.67
N ASP A 157 21.46 24.73 -4.85
CA ASP A 157 20.12 24.13 -5.02
C ASP A 157 19.41 24.50 -6.35
N ALA A 158 20.18 24.73 -7.41
CA ALA A 158 19.62 25.03 -8.72
C ALA A 158 18.82 23.85 -9.30
N PRO A 159 17.61 24.11 -9.84
CA PRO A 159 16.80 23.06 -10.43
C PRO A 159 17.50 22.45 -11.66
N THR A 160 17.47 21.13 -11.74
CA THR A 160 18.05 20.37 -12.84
C THR A 160 17.02 20.16 -13.94
N PHE A 161 17.35 20.59 -15.16
CA PHE A 161 16.55 20.33 -16.35
C PHE A 161 16.99 19.01 -16.99
N ILE A 162 16.03 18.13 -17.25
CA ILE A 162 16.23 16.89 -18.00
C ILE A 162 15.47 17.02 -19.32
N GLU A 163 16.18 16.87 -20.44
CA GLU A 163 15.59 16.94 -21.77
C GLU A 163 14.47 15.88 -21.92
N GLY A 164 13.26 16.31 -22.29
CA GLY A 164 12.07 15.47 -22.37
C GLY A 164 11.23 15.35 -21.09
N PHE A 165 11.79 15.70 -19.92
CA PHE A 165 11.11 15.54 -18.62
C PHE A 165 10.94 16.86 -17.84
N GLY A 166 11.54 17.96 -18.29
CA GLY A 166 11.33 19.29 -17.72
C GLY A 166 12.25 19.62 -16.53
N TRP A 167 11.86 20.65 -15.77
CA TRP A 167 12.62 21.17 -14.62
C TRP A 167 12.33 20.38 -13.34
N ARG A 168 13.39 20.07 -12.57
CA ARG A 168 13.33 19.36 -11.29
C ARG A 168 13.99 20.19 -10.21
N ALA A 169 13.31 20.39 -9.08
CA ALA A 169 13.85 21.09 -7.90
C ALA A 169 14.70 20.14 -7.05
#